data_AF-A0A1G2DY55-F1
#
_entry.id   AF-A0A1G2DY55-F1
#
_cell.length_a   1.000
_cell.length_b   1.000
_cell.length_c   1.000
_cell.angle_alpha   90.00
_cell.angle_beta   90.00
_cell.angle_gamma   90.00
#
_symmetry.space_group_name_H-M   'P 1'
#
loop_
_entity.id
_entity.type
_entity.pdbx_description
1 polymer ?
#
loop_
_entity_poly.entity_id
_entity_poly.type
_entity_poly.pdbx_seq_one_letter_code
_entity_poly.pdbx_strand_id
1 'polypeptide(L)' 'MVDTIRTKEYAVFVEKLRKARLEAGLRQIDVSKKLKRTQSYVSRVEMGEQRLDVLELKKFAA' A
#
# COMPACT_ATOMS: atom_id res chain seq x y z
N MET A 1 -6.14 20.70 -3.09
CA MET A 1 -5.43 19.42 -2.90
C MET A 1 -5.26 18.78 -4.25
N VAL A 2 -4.04 18.45 -4.68
CA VAL A 2 -3.79 17.81 -5.98
C VAL A 2 -4.21 16.34 -5.90
N ASP A 3 -4.97 15.86 -6.89
CA ASP A 3 -5.41 14.46 -6.95
C ASP A 3 -4.31 13.58 -7.52
N THR A 4 -3.32 13.24 -6.69
CA THR A 4 -2.16 12.45 -7.10
C THR A 4 -2.47 10.96 -7.27
N ILE A 5 -3.62 10.50 -6.80
CA ILE A 5 -3.93 9.06 -6.79
C ILE A 5 -4.05 8.46 -8.20
N ARG A 6 -4.39 9.31 -9.18
CA ARG A 6 -4.53 8.95 -10.60
C ARG A 6 -3.28 9.26 -11.42
N THR A 7 -2.18 9.69 -10.79
CA THR A 7 -0.97 10.04 -11.53
C THR A 7 -0.09 8.80 -11.75
N LYS A 8 0.75 8.85 -12.79
CA LYS A 8 1.68 7.76 -13.12
C LYS A 8 2.65 7.49 -11.96
N GLU A 9 3.04 8.53 -11.25
CA GLU A 9 3.95 8.45 -10.11
C GLU A 9 3.35 7.64 -8.97
N TYR A 10 2.05 7.83 -8.68
CA TYR A 10 1.38 7.06 -7.64
C TYR A 10 1.19 5.60 -8.04
N ALA A 11 0.87 5.33 -9.31
CA ALA A 11 0.82 3.96 -9.82
C ALA A 11 2.18 3.25 -9.68
N VAL A 12 3.28 3.90 -10.04
CA VAL A 12 4.65 3.36 -9.87
C VAL A 12 4.97 3.13 -8.39
N PHE A 13 4.56 4.04 -7.51
CA PHE A 13 4.74 3.89 -6.06
C PHE A 13 4.02 2.65 -5.52
N VAL A 14 2.75 2.47 -5.87
CA VAL A 14 1.95 1.33 -5.44
C VAL A 14 2.50 0.00 -5.97
N GLU A 15 2.96 -0.04 -7.22
CA GLU A 15 3.62 -1.23 -7.79
C GLU A 15 4.90 -1.60 -7.03
N LYS A 16 5.72 -0.61 -6.67
CA LYS A 16 6.90 -0.84 -5.81
C LYS A 16 6.52 -1.38 -4.44
N LEU A 17 5.45 -0.84 -3.84
CA LEU A 17 4.94 -1.28 -2.55
C LEU A 17 4.49 -2.74 -2.59
N ARG A 18 3.73 -3.10 -3.64
CA ARG A 18 3.28 -4.48 -3.89
C ARG A 18 4.46 -5.42 -4.11
N LYS A 19 5.45 -5.01 -4.90
CA LYS A 19 6.67 -5.79 -5.14
C LYS A 19 7.42 -6.06 -3.83
N ALA A 20 7.64 -5.04 -3.01
CA ALA A 20 8.30 -5.18 -1.72
C ALA A 20 7.55 -6.14 -0.78
N ARG A 21 6.21 -6.08 -0.76
CA ARG A 21 5.39 -7.04 0.01
C ARG A 21 5.64 -8.49 -0.45
N LEU A 22 5.66 -8.71 -1.76
CA LEU A 22 5.87 -10.05 -2.34
C LEU A 22 7.30 -10.55 -2.09
N GLU A 23 8.31 -9.70 -2.22
CA GLU A 23 9.70 -10.02 -1.90
C GLU A 23 9.90 -10.36 -0.41
N ALA A 24 9.14 -9.72 0.48
CA ALA A 24 9.08 -10.06 1.90
C ALA A 24 8.27 -11.33 2.20
N GLY A 25 7.68 -11.99 1.20
CA GLY A 25 6.85 -13.19 1.38
C GLY A 25 5.54 -12.96 2.13
N LEU A 26 5.07 -11.71 2.23
CA LEU A 26 3.90 -11.35 3.01
C LEU A 26 2.62 -11.43 2.16
N ARG A 27 1.54 -11.98 2.72
CA ARG A 27 0.20 -11.83 2.13
C ARG A 27 -0.39 -10.50 2.54
N GLN A 28 -1.40 -10.03 1.80
CA GLN A 28 -2.10 -8.79 2.14
C GLN A 28 -2.71 -8.81 3.55
N ILE A 29 -3.15 -9.99 4.04
CA ILE A 29 -3.67 -10.18 5.40
C ILE A 29 -2.56 -9.97 6.45
N ASP A 30 -1.34 -10.38 6.15
CA ASP A 30 -0.21 -10.27 7.08
C ASP A 30 0.17 -8.78 7.25
N VAL A 31 0.17 -8.02 6.15
CA VAL A 31 0.34 -6.57 6.17
C VAL A 31 -0.84 -5.86 6.84
N SER A 32 -2.08 -6.27 6.56
CA SER A 32 -3.25 -5.60 7.13
C SER A 32 -3.28 -5.70 8.65
N LYS A 33 -2.83 -6.83 9.21
CA LYS A 33 -2.64 -7.01 10.65
C LYS A 33 -1.65 -6.00 11.24
N LYS A 34 -0.49 -5.81 10.60
CA LYS A 34 0.51 -4.80 11.03
C LYS A 34 -0.04 -3.38 10.99
N LEU A 35 -0.83 -3.06 9.96
CA LEU A 35 -1.45 -1.75 9.80
C LEU A 35 -2.68 -1.53 10.68
N LYS A 36 -3.19 -2.57 11.35
CA LYS A 36 -4.49 -2.58 12.03
C LYS A 36 -5.63 -2.14 11.09
N ARG A 37 -5.59 -2.63 9.85
CA ARG A 37 -6.57 -2.40 8.79
C ARG A 37 -7.12 -3.73 8.25
N THR A 38 -8.15 -3.65 7.42
CA THR A 38 -8.70 -4.83 6.73
C THR A 38 -7.80 -5.23 5.55
N GLN A 39 -7.85 -6.49 5.13
CA GLN A 39 -7.16 -6.92 3.91
C GLN A 39 -7.67 -6.16 2.67
N SER A 40 -8.96 -5.84 2.62
CA SER A 40 -9.55 -5.02 1.54
C SER A 40 -8.94 -3.62 1.46
N TYR A 41 -8.59 -2.99 2.59
CA TYR A 41 -7.84 -1.73 2.59
C TYR A 41 -6.50 -1.87 1.85
N VAL A 42 -5.73 -2.94 2.15
CA VAL A 42 -4.43 -3.19 1.51
C VAL A 42 -4.61 -3.46 0.01
N SER A 43 -5.65 -4.21 -0.36
CA SER A 43 -5.98 -4.45 -1.77
C SER A 43 -6.29 -3.14 -2.52
N ARG A 44 -7.10 -2.24 -1.94
CA ARG A 44 -7.41 -0.95 -2.57
C ARG A 44 -6.20 -0.03 -2.68
N VAL A 45 -5.30 -0.07 -1.70
CA VAL A 45 -4.00 0.63 -1.79
C VAL A 45 -3.20 0.06 -2.95
N GLU A 46 -3.09 -1.28 -3.05
CA GLU A 46 -2.37 -1.98 -4.13
C GLU A 46 -2.99 -1.79 -5.53
N MET A 47 -4.26 -1.42 -5.60
CA MET A 47 -4.95 -1.08 -6.85
C MET A 47 -4.87 0.43 -7.18
N GLY A 48 -4.30 1.24 -6.29
CA GLY A 48 -4.26 2.70 -6.47
C GLY A 48 -5.60 3.39 -6.24
N GLU A 49 -6.58 2.72 -5.61
CA GLU A 49 -7.90 3.28 -5.31
C GLU A 49 -7.95 4.00 -3.97
N GLN A 50 -6.99 3.69 -3.09
CA GLN A 50 -6.91 4.29 -1.75
C GLN A 50 -5.51 4.85 -1.48
N ARG A 51 -5.46 6.06 -0.90
CA ARG A 51 -4.20 6.69 -0.50
C ARG A 51 -3.62 6.02 0.74
N LEU A 52 -2.30 5.86 0.71
CA LEU A 52 -1.47 5.48 1.84
C LEU A 52 -0.68 6.72 2.31
N ASP A 53 -0.75 7.07 3.59
CA ASP A 53 0.07 8.16 4.13
C ASP A 53 1.50 7.69 4.47
N VAL A 54 2.43 8.63 4.73
CA VAL A 54 3.84 8.34 5.04
C VAL A 54 4.05 7.61 6.38
N LEU A 55 3.25 7.91 7.40
CA LEU A 55 3.20 7.19 8.68
C LEU A 55 2.63 5.77 8.49
N GLU A 56 1.62 5.60 7.64
CA GLU A 56 1.10 4.29 7.25
C GLU A 56 2.14 3.49 6.47
N LEU A 57 2.88 4.13 5.56
CA LEU A 57 4.02 3.54 4.85
C LEU A 57 5.12 3.09 5.81
N LYS A 58 5.44 3.89 6.84
CA LYS A 58 6.40 3.50 7.87
C LYS A 58 5.95 2.23 8.61
N LYS A 59 4.65 2.11 8.92
CA LYS A 59 4.09 0.89 9.53
C LYS A 59 4.06 -0.30 8.55
N PHE A 60 3.97 -0.03 7.25
CA PHE A 60 4.03 -1.04 6.20
C PHE A 60 5.43 -1.66 6.09
N ALA A 61 6.48 -0.84 6.25
CA ALA A 61 7.88 -1.24 6.10
C ALA A 61 8.52 -1.86 7.36
N ALA A 62 7.91 -1.69 8.54
CA ALA A 62 8.37 -2.28 9.81
C ALA A 62 7.92 -3.75 9.95
#